data_AF-A0A8J3W914-F1
#
_entry.id   AF-A0A8J3W914-F1
#
_cell.length_a   1.000
_cell.length_b   1.000
_cell.length_c   1.000
_cell.angle_alpha   90.00
_cell.angle_beta   90.00
_cell.angle_gamma   90.00
#
_symmetry.space_group_name_H-M   'P 1'
#
loop_
_entity.id
_entity.type
_entity.pdbx_description
1 polymer ?
#
loop_
_entity_poly.entity_id
_entity_poly.type
_entity_poly.pdbx_seq_one_letter_code
_entity_poly.pdbx_strand_id
1 'polypeptide(L)'
;MSTLLALARLRAMRDGVAQRITTVRHCHVSERPMVFIPLKLAGEAAAPLGAMVGTDPDHPRLLVVPQPRNRDLRFAFAGELAEVLLPYIESFQKATETVEKKVGEPYERCLDAPQIVVPNRPAVAFTGLLGRSTRFRRVDGPYPVHPSVPLLGRWLTYFTDRASQPGSSLLLAATDVLGAHWATGQSGLEDANLAALVGWIDPPPGMSGPRAAEEAEDPLLWPPAGPATDPGFDNEVLGPAIRAYEDAPTARAVERVAQALRSQLEPTWRLTWRAVELLRALPEGSRVRDRWDADRGSFTRFVERIAEGGPPQARRDGAVGAAARLAGLERARAGYDVQRAYDDPLVMAEYRLTGEAFAGVVTGAEPEHFEGEGRSRKLRPLITVRTQDPVRLAPGAVLGSPDRRGHGAEVVGLAGGEITLKIVKGMGRGKTPAPGAVPQPGERVCYTSLTDDFQTSAALPDPEQTPWTHGGPPEEYAPSDDDAQEEWE
;
A
#
# COMPACT_ATOMS: atom_id res chain seq x y z
N MET A 1 6.31 12.71 14.62
CA MET A 1 7.33 13.03 13.61
C MET A 1 8.68 12.60 14.18
N SER A 2 9.47 11.85 13.41
CA SER A 2 10.77 11.33 13.86
C SER A 2 11.85 12.42 13.81
N THR A 3 13.00 12.22 14.48
CA THR A 3 14.05 13.26 14.52
C THR A 3 14.72 13.41 13.14
N LEU A 4 14.98 12.31 12.44
CA LEU A 4 15.55 12.36 11.09
C LEU A 4 14.58 12.96 10.08
N LEU A 5 13.27 12.67 10.21
CA LEU A 5 12.26 13.26 9.35
C LEU A 5 12.21 14.79 9.55
N ALA A 6 12.25 15.27 10.79
CA ALA A 6 12.31 16.70 11.07
C ALA A 6 13.56 17.35 10.45
N LEU A 7 14.73 16.71 10.59
CA LEU A 7 15.97 17.17 9.97
C LEU A 7 15.88 17.19 8.44
N ALA A 8 15.29 16.16 7.83
CA ALA A 8 15.11 16.08 6.38
C ALA A 8 14.21 17.19 5.85
N ARG A 9 13.13 17.52 6.56
CA ARG A 9 12.22 18.63 6.21
C ARG A 9 12.90 19.99 6.32
N LEU A 10 13.71 20.22 7.36
CA LEU A 10 14.51 21.43 7.50
C LEU A 10 15.56 21.56 6.38
N ARG A 11 16.20 20.46 6.01
CA ARG A 11 17.11 20.42 4.85
C ARG A 11 16.37 20.69 3.55
N ALA A 12 15.18 20.14 3.37
CA ALA A 12 14.38 20.39 2.18
C ALA A 12 14.08 21.88 2.01
N MET A 13 13.68 22.55 3.10
CA MET A 13 13.44 23.99 3.10
C MET A 13 14.71 24.80 2.80
N ARG A 14 15.84 24.44 3.42
CA ARG A 14 17.13 25.11 3.20
C ARG A 14 17.64 24.97 1.77
N ASP A 15 17.56 23.76 1.22
CA ASP A 15 18.13 23.40 -0.08
C ASP A 15 17.14 23.65 -1.23
N GLY A 16 15.89 23.96 -0.91
CA GLY A 16 14.84 24.25 -1.88
C GLY A 16 14.40 23.04 -2.71
N VAL A 17 14.59 21.81 -2.21
CA VAL A 17 14.25 20.56 -2.91
C VAL A 17 13.98 19.44 -1.90
N ALA A 18 13.04 18.53 -2.20
CA ALA A 18 12.72 17.43 -1.30
C ALA A 18 13.94 16.55 -1.00
N GLN A 19 14.03 16.07 0.23
CA GLN A 19 15.10 15.20 0.68
C GLN A 19 14.63 13.75 0.66
N ARG A 20 15.44 12.86 0.10
CA ARG A 20 15.18 11.42 0.21
C ARG A 20 15.29 10.98 1.67
N ILE A 21 14.26 10.31 2.16
CA ILE A 21 14.23 9.68 3.49
C ILE A 21 14.38 8.16 3.42
N THR A 22 14.46 7.61 2.21
CA THR A 22 14.74 6.20 1.94
C THR A 22 15.80 6.03 0.84
N THR A 23 16.61 4.98 0.93
CA THR A 23 17.62 4.62 -0.08
C THR A 23 17.07 3.69 -1.16
N VAL A 24 16.00 2.97 -0.85
CA VAL A 24 15.29 2.05 -1.75
C VAL A 24 13.81 2.40 -1.81
N ARG A 25 13.12 1.90 -2.84
CA ARG A 25 11.66 1.86 -2.84
C ARG A 25 11.15 0.69 -2.02
N HIS A 26 10.11 0.94 -1.23
CA HIS A 26 9.47 -0.04 -0.34
C HIS A 26 8.13 -0.57 -0.88
N CYS A 27 7.81 -0.24 -2.14
CA CYS A 27 6.66 -0.75 -2.87
C CYS A 27 7.09 -1.44 -4.17
N HIS A 28 6.28 -2.38 -4.63
CA HIS A 28 6.40 -2.92 -5.98
C HIS A 28 5.88 -1.87 -6.96
N VAL A 29 6.52 -1.75 -8.12
CA VAL A 29 6.04 -0.92 -9.23
C VAL A 29 6.02 -1.79 -10.47
N SER A 30 4.82 -2.15 -10.92
CA SER A 30 4.60 -2.99 -12.09
C SER A 30 5.20 -2.34 -13.34
N GLU A 31 5.55 -3.13 -14.34
CA GLU A 31 5.96 -2.63 -15.66
C GLU A 31 4.83 -1.92 -16.40
N ARG A 32 3.58 -2.35 -16.15
CA ARG A 32 2.37 -1.83 -16.82
C ARG A 32 1.24 -1.53 -15.82
N PRO A 33 1.47 -0.64 -14.83
CA PRO A 33 0.45 -0.34 -13.83
C PRO A 33 -0.76 0.29 -14.51
N MET A 34 -1.95 -0.01 -13.98
CA MET A 34 -3.18 0.66 -14.39
C MET A 34 -3.29 1.98 -13.63
N VAL A 35 -3.12 3.11 -14.31
CA VAL A 35 -3.42 4.42 -13.71
C VAL A 35 -4.93 4.64 -13.80
N PHE A 36 -5.54 5.04 -12.69
CA PHE A 36 -6.97 5.35 -12.59
C PHE A 36 -7.19 6.65 -11.82
N ILE A 37 -7.73 7.66 -12.50
CA ILE A 37 -7.99 8.99 -11.94
C ILE A 37 -9.49 9.26 -12.02
N PRO A 38 -10.24 8.98 -10.94
CA PRO A 38 -11.67 9.24 -10.93
C PRO A 38 -12.00 10.66 -10.50
N LEU A 39 -13.07 11.22 -11.07
CA LEU A 39 -13.75 12.42 -10.58
C LEU A 39 -15.18 12.12 -10.18
N LYS A 40 -15.68 12.85 -9.18
CA LYS A 40 -17.03 12.74 -8.66
C LYS A 40 -17.72 14.10 -8.60
N LEU A 41 -19.05 14.09 -8.70
CA LEU A 41 -19.85 15.31 -8.57
C LEU A 41 -19.75 15.82 -7.14
N ALA A 42 -19.48 17.12 -6.97
CA ALA A 42 -19.48 17.75 -5.66
C ALA A 42 -20.85 17.60 -4.98
N GLY A 43 -20.84 17.36 -3.66
CA GLY A 43 -22.05 17.18 -2.87
C GLY A 43 -22.74 15.81 -2.99
N GLU A 44 -22.26 14.91 -3.85
CA GLU A 44 -22.80 13.55 -4.00
C GLU A 44 -21.76 12.51 -3.57
N ALA A 45 -22.20 11.45 -2.87
CA ALA A 45 -21.31 10.44 -2.32
C ALA A 45 -20.72 9.52 -3.41
N ALA A 46 -21.56 9.00 -4.32
CA ALA A 46 -21.20 7.98 -5.32
C ALA A 46 -21.64 8.34 -6.75
N ALA A 47 -21.52 9.60 -7.14
CA ALA A 47 -21.86 10.08 -8.49
C ALA A 47 -20.58 10.34 -9.32
N PRO A 48 -20.13 9.39 -10.17
CA PRO A 48 -18.97 9.63 -11.03
C PRO A 48 -19.27 10.75 -12.05
N LEU A 49 -18.29 11.64 -12.26
CA LEU A 49 -18.27 12.59 -13.38
C LEU A 49 -17.58 12.00 -14.60
N GLY A 50 -16.50 11.26 -14.35
CA GLY A 50 -15.64 10.71 -15.38
C GLY A 50 -14.36 10.17 -14.77
N ALA A 51 -13.52 9.58 -15.61
CA ALA A 51 -12.21 9.11 -15.20
C ALA A 51 -11.24 9.08 -16.39
N MET A 52 -9.95 9.30 -16.11
CA MET A 52 -8.88 8.86 -17.00
C MET A 52 -8.34 7.51 -16.51
N VAL A 53 -8.22 6.56 -17.43
CA VAL A 53 -7.80 5.19 -17.12
C VAL A 53 -6.93 4.60 -18.23
N GLY A 54 -5.90 3.83 -17.86
CA GLY A 54 -5.05 3.14 -18.83
C GLY A 54 -3.69 2.73 -18.30
N THR A 55 -2.92 2.01 -19.12
CA THR A 55 -1.57 1.50 -18.81
C THR A 55 -0.47 2.16 -19.63
N ASP A 56 -0.82 3.09 -20.51
CA ASP A 56 0.10 3.80 -21.41
C ASP A 56 -0.02 5.31 -21.17
N PRO A 57 1.05 6.01 -20.74
CA PRO A 57 1.02 7.44 -20.48
C PRO A 57 0.58 8.29 -21.69
N ASP A 58 0.85 7.84 -22.91
CA ASP A 58 0.57 8.60 -24.14
C ASP A 58 -0.85 8.37 -24.68
N HIS A 59 -1.53 7.32 -24.20
CA HIS A 59 -2.85 6.91 -24.70
C HIS A 59 -3.88 6.73 -23.56
N PRO A 60 -4.23 7.79 -22.81
CA PRO A 60 -5.28 7.71 -21.79
C PRO A 60 -6.66 7.44 -22.42
N ARG A 61 -7.45 6.54 -21.81
CA ARG A 61 -8.88 6.43 -22.11
C ARG A 61 -9.65 7.35 -21.16
N LEU A 62 -10.41 8.28 -21.73
CA LEU A 62 -11.32 9.17 -20.99
C LEU A 62 -12.73 8.57 -20.97
N LEU A 63 -13.28 8.37 -19.77
CA LEU A 63 -14.66 7.97 -19.53
C LEU A 63 -15.44 9.17 -19.01
N VAL A 64 -16.69 9.35 -19.45
CA VAL A 64 -17.49 10.56 -19.18
C VAL A 64 -18.92 10.20 -18.78
N VAL A 65 -19.41 10.86 -17.73
CA VAL A 65 -20.81 10.82 -17.32
C VAL A 65 -21.41 12.22 -17.58
N PRO A 66 -22.10 12.42 -18.72
CA PRO A 66 -22.54 13.76 -19.13
C PRO A 66 -23.64 14.32 -18.22
N GLN A 67 -24.39 13.44 -17.53
CA GLN A 67 -25.32 13.82 -16.47
C GLN A 67 -25.12 12.90 -15.25
N PRO A 68 -24.31 13.32 -14.26
CA PRO A 68 -23.97 12.52 -13.09
C PRO A 68 -25.15 12.22 -12.16
N ARG A 69 -26.31 12.87 -12.30
CA ARG A 69 -27.53 12.55 -11.54
C ARG A 69 -28.37 11.45 -12.17
N ASN A 70 -28.10 11.10 -13.43
CA ASN A 70 -28.81 10.03 -14.11
C ASN A 70 -28.18 8.67 -13.77
N ARG A 71 -28.97 7.79 -13.14
CA ARG A 71 -28.53 6.47 -12.67
C ARG A 71 -28.09 5.55 -13.80
N ASP A 72 -28.74 5.57 -14.95
CA ASP A 72 -28.41 4.72 -16.09
C ASP A 72 -27.03 5.09 -16.65
N LEU A 73 -26.73 6.39 -16.74
CA LEU A 73 -25.43 6.87 -17.15
C LEU A 73 -24.31 6.52 -16.15
N ARG A 74 -24.60 6.49 -14.84
CA ARG A 74 -23.63 6.02 -13.84
C ARG A 74 -23.28 4.54 -14.05
N PHE A 75 -24.26 3.70 -14.38
CA PHE A 75 -24.00 2.28 -14.65
C PHE A 75 -23.38 2.04 -16.02
N ALA A 76 -23.70 2.85 -17.03
CA ALA A 76 -23.01 2.84 -18.32
C ALA A 76 -21.51 3.12 -18.12
N PHE A 77 -21.17 4.14 -17.33
CA PHE A 77 -19.78 4.42 -16.94
C PHE A 77 -19.11 3.24 -16.22
N ALA A 78 -19.80 2.58 -15.29
CA ALA A 78 -19.26 1.38 -14.65
C ALA A 78 -19.04 0.24 -15.66
N GLY A 79 -19.92 0.09 -16.66
CA GLY A 79 -19.74 -0.83 -17.77
C GLY A 79 -18.49 -0.53 -18.59
N GLU A 80 -18.31 0.72 -19.02
CA GLU A 80 -17.14 1.17 -19.78
C GLU A 80 -15.83 1.05 -18.98
N LEU A 81 -15.87 1.34 -17.67
CA LEU A 81 -14.73 1.12 -16.79
C LEU A 81 -14.38 -0.36 -16.69
N ALA A 82 -15.39 -1.24 -16.64
CA ALA A 82 -15.19 -2.67 -16.62
C ALA A 82 -14.56 -3.20 -17.93
N GLU A 83 -14.91 -2.63 -19.09
CA GLU A 83 -14.28 -2.96 -20.37
C GLU A 83 -12.77 -2.68 -20.39
N VAL A 84 -12.28 -1.77 -19.54
CA VAL A 84 -10.84 -1.48 -19.42
C VAL A 84 -10.21 -2.35 -18.34
N LEU A 85 -10.79 -2.36 -17.14
CA LEU A 85 -10.19 -2.98 -15.97
C LEU A 85 -10.26 -4.51 -16.00
N LEU A 86 -11.38 -5.10 -16.42
CA LEU A 86 -11.53 -6.56 -16.37
C LEU A 86 -10.57 -7.27 -17.33
N PRO A 87 -10.42 -6.88 -18.61
CA PRO A 87 -9.42 -7.51 -19.49
C PRO A 87 -7.99 -7.35 -18.96
N TYR A 88 -7.68 -6.21 -18.33
CA TYR A 88 -6.39 -6.02 -17.67
C TYR A 88 -6.20 -7.01 -16.52
N ILE A 89 -7.18 -7.17 -15.63
CA ILE A 89 -7.11 -8.12 -14.51
C ILE A 89 -7.03 -9.57 -15.00
N GLU A 90 -7.88 -9.95 -15.95
CA GLU A 90 -7.93 -11.29 -16.55
C GLU A 90 -6.61 -11.68 -17.20
N SER A 91 -5.88 -10.72 -17.76
CA SER A 91 -4.58 -11.00 -18.37
C SER A 91 -3.53 -11.57 -17.38
N PHE A 92 -3.68 -11.32 -16.07
CA PHE A 92 -2.81 -11.89 -15.02
C PHE A 92 -3.24 -13.28 -14.55
N GLN A 93 -4.44 -13.74 -14.91
CA GLN A 93 -4.96 -15.06 -14.53
C GLN A 93 -4.47 -16.18 -15.47
N LYS A 94 -3.91 -15.80 -16.62
CA LYS A 94 -3.57 -16.74 -17.71
C LYS A 94 -2.30 -17.55 -17.45
N ALA A 95 -1.46 -17.13 -16.52
CA ALA A 95 -0.19 -17.78 -16.25
C ALA A 95 -0.02 -17.98 -14.74
N THR A 96 0.24 -19.21 -14.34
CA THR A 96 0.46 -19.62 -12.95
C THR A 96 1.83 -20.28 -12.78
N GLU A 97 2.30 -20.30 -11.54
CA GLU A 97 3.40 -21.15 -11.08
C GLU A 97 2.93 -22.05 -9.96
N THR A 98 3.51 -23.25 -9.91
CA THR A 98 3.41 -24.16 -8.77
C THR A 98 4.34 -23.69 -7.65
N VAL A 99 3.77 -23.35 -6.50
CA VAL A 99 4.52 -22.94 -5.31
C VAL A 99 4.66 -24.12 -4.36
N GLU A 100 5.89 -24.62 -4.25
CA GLU A 100 6.25 -25.69 -3.32
C GLU A 100 6.17 -25.22 -1.86
N LYS A 101 5.52 -26.02 -1.01
CA LYS A 101 5.49 -25.80 0.44
C LYS A 101 6.44 -26.77 1.14
N LYS A 102 7.09 -26.30 2.22
CA LYS A 102 7.90 -27.19 3.09
C LYS A 102 7.04 -28.24 3.80
N VAL A 103 5.77 -27.94 4.04
CA VAL A 103 4.78 -28.81 4.68
C VAL A 103 3.43 -28.56 3.99
N GLY A 104 2.76 -29.62 3.57
CA GLY A 104 1.49 -29.57 2.82
C GLY A 104 1.68 -29.67 1.32
N GLU A 105 0.57 -29.74 0.59
CA GLU A 105 0.57 -29.86 -0.87
C GLU A 105 1.00 -28.55 -1.54
N PRO A 106 1.71 -28.64 -2.68
CA PRO A 106 1.98 -27.48 -3.52
C PRO A 106 0.65 -26.86 -3.97
N TYR A 107 0.68 -25.56 -4.27
CA TYR A 107 -0.51 -24.84 -4.74
C TYR A 107 -0.16 -23.96 -5.93
N GLU A 108 -1.14 -23.73 -6.79
CA GLU A 108 -0.98 -22.84 -7.93
C GLU A 108 -1.12 -21.38 -7.49
N ARG A 109 -0.25 -20.51 -8.01
CA ARG A 109 -0.29 -19.07 -7.79
C ARG A 109 -0.12 -18.35 -9.12
N CYS A 110 -0.91 -17.31 -9.38
CA CYS A 110 -0.70 -16.44 -10.56
C CYS A 110 0.75 -15.93 -10.61
N LEU A 111 1.38 -15.98 -11.79
CA LEU A 111 2.77 -15.55 -12.00
C LEU A 111 2.99 -14.08 -11.62
N ASP A 112 1.96 -13.27 -11.76
CA ASP A 112 1.98 -11.86 -11.39
C ASP A 112 0.57 -11.41 -10.97
N ALA A 113 0.42 -10.15 -10.57
CA ALA A 113 -0.86 -9.59 -10.16
C ALA A 113 -1.08 -8.17 -10.71
N PRO A 114 -2.34 -7.75 -10.91
CA PRO A 114 -2.66 -6.39 -11.33
C PRO A 114 -2.29 -5.36 -10.26
N GLN A 115 -1.60 -4.30 -10.67
CA GLN A 115 -1.40 -3.10 -9.86
C GLN A 115 -2.23 -1.94 -10.41
N ILE A 116 -2.91 -1.22 -9.51
CA ILE A 116 -3.62 0.03 -9.79
C ILE A 116 -2.93 1.18 -9.05
N VAL A 117 -2.74 2.31 -9.73
CA VAL A 117 -2.22 3.55 -9.14
C VAL A 117 -3.26 4.65 -9.30
N VAL A 118 -3.60 5.30 -8.20
CA VAL A 118 -4.50 6.45 -8.13
C VAL A 118 -3.74 7.66 -7.59
N PRO A 119 -4.18 8.90 -7.82
CA PRO A 119 -3.37 10.07 -7.48
C PRO A 119 -3.20 10.25 -5.96
N ASN A 120 -4.24 9.98 -5.18
CA ASN A 120 -4.28 10.30 -3.75
C ASN A 120 -5.25 9.40 -2.95
N ARG A 121 -5.27 9.54 -1.62
CA ARG A 121 -6.17 8.77 -0.73
C ARG A 121 -7.66 8.99 -1.02
N PRO A 122 -8.15 10.23 -1.24
CA PRO A 122 -9.53 10.43 -1.65
C PRO A 122 -9.95 9.62 -2.89
N ALA A 123 -9.06 9.44 -3.88
CA ALA A 123 -9.33 8.60 -5.04
C ALA A 123 -9.42 7.11 -4.68
N VAL A 124 -8.62 6.61 -3.72
CA VAL A 124 -8.78 5.25 -3.15
C VAL A 124 -10.17 5.12 -2.51
N ALA A 125 -10.57 6.08 -1.69
CA ALA A 125 -11.86 6.07 -1.01
C ALA A 125 -13.03 6.05 -2.00
N PHE A 126 -12.96 6.86 -3.05
CA PHE A 126 -13.98 6.89 -4.10
C PHE A 126 -14.00 5.60 -4.95
N THR A 127 -12.84 5.00 -5.22
CA THR A 127 -12.77 3.66 -5.84
C THR A 127 -13.50 2.61 -4.98
N GLY A 128 -13.37 2.70 -3.65
CA GLY A 128 -14.09 1.84 -2.70
C GLY A 128 -15.60 2.07 -2.73
N LEU A 129 -16.05 3.33 -2.80
CA LEU A 129 -17.46 3.69 -2.97
C LEU A 129 -18.03 3.12 -4.28
N LEU A 130 -17.31 3.26 -5.41
CA LEU A 130 -17.70 2.63 -6.68
C LEU A 130 -17.82 1.10 -6.53
N GLY A 131 -16.87 0.46 -5.85
CA GLY A 131 -16.92 -0.98 -5.57
C GLY A 131 -18.17 -1.40 -4.79
N ARG A 132 -18.48 -0.70 -3.70
CA ARG A 132 -19.66 -0.97 -2.86
C ARG A 132 -20.98 -0.74 -3.61
N SER A 133 -21.09 0.37 -4.33
CA SER A 133 -22.32 0.74 -5.06
C SER A 133 -22.68 -0.17 -6.24
N THR A 134 -21.72 -0.98 -6.73
CA THR A 134 -21.87 -1.82 -7.93
C THR A 134 -21.87 -3.33 -7.64
N ARG A 135 -21.16 -3.83 -6.62
CA ARG A 135 -20.94 -5.28 -6.43
C ARG A 135 -22.19 -6.12 -6.15
N PHE A 136 -23.26 -5.51 -5.66
CA PHE A 136 -24.54 -6.16 -5.36
C PHE A 136 -25.60 -5.94 -6.43
N ARG A 137 -25.26 -5.27 -7.53
CA ARG A 137 -26.22 -5.06 -8.63
C ARG A 137 -26.54 -6.39 -9.31
N ARG A 138 -27.77 -6.51 -9.79
CA ARG A 138 -28.28 -7.70 -10.46
C ARG A 138 -28.31 -7.50 -11.97
N VAL A 139 -28.10 -8.59 -12.70
CA VAL A 139 -28.14 -8.61 -14.17
C VAL A 139 -29.56 -8.81 -14.71
N ASP A 140 -30.49 -9.12 -13.82
CA ASP A 140 -31.90 -9.39 -14.05
C ASP A 140 -32.78 -8.58 -13.07
N GLY A 141 -34.10 -8.70 -13.22
CA GLY A 141 -35.07 -7.98 -12.41
C GLY A 141 -35.44 -6.58 -12.97
N PRO A 142 -36.02 -5.71 -12.13
CA PRO A 142 -36.60 -4.43 -12.60
C PRO A 142 -35.56 -3.36 -12.97
N TYR A 143 -34.31 -3.48 -12.48
CA TYR A 143 -33.22 -2.53 -12.75
C TYR A 143 -31.94 -3.28 -13.11
N PRO A 144 -31.92 -4.00 -14.25
CA PRO A 144 -30.78 -4.83 -14.63
C PRO A 144 -29.59 -3.96 -15.03
N VAL A 145 -28.39 -4.38 -14.64
CA VAL A 145 -27.12 -3.79 -15.09
C VAL A 145 -26.36 -4.76 -16.00
N HIS A 146 -25.40 -4.25 -16.76
CA HIS A 146 -24.52 -5.10 -17.55
C HIS A 146 -23.76 -6.11 -16.66
N PRO A 147 -23.56 -7.38 -17.07
CA PRO A 147 -22.93 -8.42 -16.24
C PRO A 147 -21.52 -8.10 -15.74
N SER A 148 -20.79 -7.21 -16.42
CA SER A 148 -19.48 -6.76 -15.98
C SER A 148 -19.53 -5.82 -14.77
N VAL A 149 -20.65 -5.14 -14.51
CA VAL A 149 -20.76 -4.12 -13.44
C VAL A 149 -20.65 -4.73 -12.04
N PRO A 150 -21.37 -5.81 -11.67
CA PRO A 150 -21.20 -6.43 -10.35
C PRO A 150 -19.81 -7.05 -10.18
N LEU A 151 -19.27 -7.66 -11.24
CA LEU A 151 -17.92 -8.22 -11.23
C LEU A 151 -16.85 -7.14 -11.01
N LEU A 152 -16.96 -6.00 -11.71
CA LEU A 152 -16.12 -4.84 -11.46
C LEU A 152 -16.22 -4.39 -10.00
N GLY A 153 -17.44 -4.29 -9.45
CA GLY A 153 -17.63 -3.88 -8.07
C GLY A 153 -16.90 -4.76 -7.05
N ARG A 154 -16.92 -6.07 -7.29
CA ARG A 154 -16.19 -7.05 -6.46
C ARG A 154 -14.68 -6.84 -6.56
N TRP A 155 -14.14 -6.58 -7.75
CA TRP A 155 -12.71 -6.27 -7.95
C TRP A 155 -12.30 -4.95 -7.31
N LEU A 156 -13.05 -3.87 -7.52
CA LEU A 156 -12.76 -2.58 -6.90
C LEU A 156 -12.79 -2.68 -5.37
N THR A 157 -13.76 -3.41 -4.81
CA THR A 157 -13.82 -3.70 -3.38
C THR A 157 -12.53 -4.41 -2.92
N TYR A 158 -12.14 -5.48 -3.62
CA TYR A 158 -10.89 -6.21 -3.33
C TYR A 158 -9.66 -5.29 -3.33
N PHE A 159 -9.43 -4.50 -4.39
CA PHE A 159 -8.29 -3.58 -4.45
C PHE A 159 -8.30 -2.56 -3.31
N THR A 160 -9.46 -2.04 -2.94
CA THR A 160 -9.57 -1.07 -1.83
C THR A 160 -9.31 -1.69 -0.46
N ASP A 161 -9.69 -2.95 -0.24
CA ASP A 161 -9.27 -3.70 0.94
C ASP A 161 -7.76 -3.89 0.97
N ARG A 162 -7.15 -4.16 -0.19
CA ARG A 162 -5.68 -4.29 -0.32
C ARG A 162 -4.95 -2.98 -0.09
N ALA A 163 -5.50 -1.83 -0.48
CA ALA A 163 -4.91 -0.52 -0.18
C ALA A 163 -4.81 -0.24 1.34
N SER A 164 -5.68 -0.87 2.14
CA SER A 164 -5.64 -0.74 3.61
C SER A 164 -4.60 -1.68 4.25
N GLN A 165 -4.11 -2.67 3.51
CA GLN A 165 -3.13 -3.65 3.98
C GLN A 165 -1.71 -3.06 3.93
N PRO A 166 -1.02 -2.89 5.08
CA PRO A 166 0.35 -2.41 5.09
C PRO A 166 1.28 -3.29 4.25
N GLY A 167 2.08 -2.64 3.41
CA GLY A 167 3.04 -3.31 2.53
C GLY A 167 2.46 -3.89 1.24
N SER A 168 1.13 -3.90 1.06
CA SER A 168 0.53 -4.26 -0.22
C SER A 168 0.81 -3.20 -1.28
N SER A 169 0.97 -3.64 -2.53
CA SER A 169 1.20 -2.79 -3.70
C SER A 169 0.14 -2.98 -4.79
N LEU A 170 -1.00 -3.63 -4.49
CA LEU A 170 -2.06 -3.88 -5.48
C LEU A 170 -2.88 -2.62 -5.82
N LEU A 171 -3.04 -1.70 -4.87
CA LEU A 171 -3.63 -0.38 -5.08
C LEU A 171 -2.84 0.67 -4.31
N LEU A 172 -2.22 1.61 -5.03
CA LEU A 172 -1.33 2.63 -4.47
C LEU A 172 -1.90 4.03 -4.70
N ALA A 173 -1.90 4.88 -3.67
CA ALA A 173 -2.07 6.31 -3.81
C ALA A 173 -0.71 6.98 -4.04
N ALA A 174 -0.53 7.68 -5.16
CA ALA A 174 0.74 8.29 -5.55
C ALA A 174 1.29 9.23 -4.45
N THR A 175 0.45 10.07 -3.86
CA THR A 175 0.87 10.96 -2.76
C THR A 175 1.41 10.20 -1.54
N ASP A 176 0.80 9.07 -1.18
CA ASP A 176 1.23 8.27 -0.02
C ASP A 176 2.59 7.61 -0.27
N VAL A 177 2.75 7.00 -1.44
CA VAL A 177 4.01 6.34 -1.77
C VAL A 177 5.12 7.36 -1.97
N LEU A 178 4.89 8.51 -2.61
CA LEU A 178 5.90 9.57 -2.69
C LEU A 178 6.26 10.11 -1.30
N GLY A 179 5.27 10.44 -0.46
CA GLY A 179 5.51 10.92 0.90
C GLY A 179 6.22 9.92 1.82
N ALA A 180 6.20 8.63 1.49
CA ALA A 180 6.94 7.60 2.21
C ALA A 180 8.44 7.55 1.86
N HIS A 181 8.87 8.19 0.77
CA HIS A 181 10.25 8.13 0.24
C HIS A 181 10.94 9.50 0.20
N TRP A 182 10.17 10.59 0.15
CA TRP A 182 10.68 11.96 0.15
C TRP A 182 10.06 12.78 1.29
N ALA A 183 10.88 13.65 1.88
CA ALA A 183 10.46 14.68 2.82
C ALA A 183 10.56 16.05 2.14
N THR A 184 9.46 16.78 2.16
CA THR A 184 9.33 18.14 1.63
C THR A 184 9.48 19.19 2.75
N GLY A 185 9.53 20.48 2.38
CA GLY A 185 9.48 21.58 3.35
C GLY A 185 8.07 21.88 3.87
N GLN A 186 7.03 21.32 3.24
CA GLN A 186 5.61 21.61 3.48
C GLN A 186 4.93 20.54 4.35
N SER A 187 3.84 20.86 5.03
CA SER A 187 3.07 19.96 5.88
C SER A 187 2.54 18.72 5.14
N GLY A 188 2.19 17.67 5.89
CA GLY A 188 1.59 16.48 5.30
C GLY A 188 0.22 16.72 4.65
N LEU A 189 -0.47 17.82 5.00
CA LEU A 189 -1.70 18.24 4.35
C LEU A 189 -1.40 18.82 2.95
N GLU A 190 -0.37 19.64 2.83
CA GLU A 190 0.09 20.19 1.55
C GLU A 190 0.68 19.09 0.66
N ASP A 191 1.39 18.11 1.23
CA ASP A 191 1.86 16.92 0.52
C ASP A 191 0.71 16.05 -0.05
N ALA A 192 -0.54 16.25 0.40
CA ALA A 192 -1.69 15.57 -0.19
C ALA A 192 -2.10 16.16 -1.56
N ASN A 193 -1.57 17.32 -1.94
CA ASN A 193 -1.65 17.85 -3.30
C ASN A 193 -0.52 17.21 -4.14
N LEU A 194 -0.90 16.38 -5.13
CA LEU A 194 0.05 15.66 -5.96
C LEU A 194 0.95 16.58 -6.78
N ALA A 195 0.41 17.69 -7.31
CA ALA A 195 1.19 18.65 -8.10
C ALA A 195 2.25 19.33 -7.23
N ALA A 196 1.87 19.79 -6.04
CA ALA A 196 2.80 20.41 -5.09
C ALA A 196 3.88 19.42 -4.61
N LEU A 197 3.49 18.18 -4.29
CA LEU A 197 4.42 17.14 -3.87
C LEU A 197 5.43 16.79 -4.96
N VAL A 198 4.98 16.59 -6.21
CA VAL A 198 5.88 16.35 -7.34
C VAL A 198 6.77 17.56 -7.60
N GLY A 199 6.25 18.79 -7.52
CA GLY A 199 7.02 20.01 -7.64
C GLY A 199 8.15 20.13 -6.61
N TRP A 200 7.96 19.63 -5.40
CA TRP A 200 9.03 19.53 -4.40
C TRP A 200 10.09 18.48 -4.73
N ILE A 201 9.68 17.32 -5.26
CA ILE A 201 10.55 16.18 -5.52
C ILE A 201 11.37 16.37 -6.79
N ASP A 202 10.73 16.90 -7.83
CA ASP A 202 11.24 17.05 -9.18
C ASP A 202 10.77 18.40 -9.75
N PRO A 203 11.28 19.52 -9.21
CA PRO A 203 10.90 20.85 -9.67
C PRO A 203 11.29 21.05 -11.15
N PRO A 204 10.49 21.81 -11.92
CA PRO A 204 10.87 22.20 -13.27
C PRO A 204 12.25 22.89 -13.32
N PRO A 205 13.00 22.77 -14.43
CA PRO A 205 14.30 23.40 -14.57
C PRO A 205 14.26 24.90 -14.26
N GLY A 206 15.12 25.35 -13.35
CA GLY A 206 15.20 26.76 -12.93
C GLY A 206 14.22 27.16 -11.82
N MET A 207 13.41 26.23 -11.31
CA MET A 207 12.53 26.46 -10.16
C MET A 207 13.05 25.71 -8.92
N SER A 208 12.75 26.25 -7.74
CA SER A 208 12.89 25.54 -6.48
C SER A 208 11.60 24.80 -6.15
N GLY A 209 11.68 23.78 -5.31
CA GLY A 209 10.53 23.05 -4.77
C GLY A 209 9.45 23.95 -4.18
N PRO A 210 9.78 24.92 -3.28
CA PRO A 210 8.81 25.87 -2.75
C PRO A 210 8.06 26.64 -3.84
N ARG A 211 8.78 27.12 -4.87
CA ARG A 211 8.16 27.92 -5.94
C ARG A 211 7.29 27.06 -6.86
N ALA A 212 7.72 25.83 -7.15
CA ALA A 212 6.93 24.88 -7.93
C ALA A 212 5.66 24.47 -7.16
N ALA A 213 5.75 24.32 -5.84
CA ALA A 213 4.61 24.02 -4.99
C ALA A 213 3.62 25.20 -4.89
N GLU A 214 4.11 26.44 -4.75
CA GLU A 214 3.26 27.65 -4.76
C GLU A 214 2.50 27.78 -6.08
N GLU A 215 3.15 27.55 -7.23
CA GLU A 215 2.47 27.56 -8.53
C GLU A 215 1.43 26.43 -8.64
N ALA A 216 1.70 25.28 -8.02
CA ALA A 216 0.79 24.14 -7.96
C ALA A 216 -0.46 24.36 -7.10
N GLU A 217 -0.54 25.48 -6.36
CA GLU A 217 -1.75 25.89 -5.64
C GLU A 217 -2.77 26.58 -6.54
N ASP A 218 -2.40 27.04 -7.73
CA ASP A 218 -3.34 27.66 -8.68
C ASP A 218 -4.18 26.57 -9.38
N PRO A 219 -5.49 26.44 -9.05
CA PRO A 219 -6.35 25.39 -9.60
C PRO A 219 -6.63 25.57 -11.11
N LEU A 220 -6.35 26.74 -11.69
CA LEU A 220 -6.48 26.98 -13.13
C LEU A 220 -5.32 26.36 -13.92
N LEU A 221 -4.13 26.30 -13.31
CA LEU A 221 -2.94 25.69 -13.90
C LEU A 221 -2.84 24.22 -13.51
N TRP A 222 -3.10 23.93 -12.23
CA TRP A 222 -2.99 22.62 -11.62
C TRP A 222 -4.32 22.26 -10.94
N PRO A 223 -5.29 21.74 -11.70
CA PRO A 223 -6.56 21.28 -11.15
C PRO A 223 -6.37 20.31 -9.98
N PRO A 224 -7.28 20.31 -8.98
CA PRO A 224 -7.24 19.33 -7.92
C PRO A 224 -7.15 17.91 -8.48
N ALA A 225 -6.27 17.08 -7.90
CA ALA A 225 -6.02 15.71 -8.36
C ALA A 225 -7.19 14.73 -8.13
N GLY A 226 -8.38 15.25 -7.84
CA GLY A 226 -9.60 14.49 -7.62
C GLY A 226 -9.69 13.84 -6.23
N PRO A 227 -10.82 13.16 -5.96
CA PRO A 227 -11.95 12.98 -6.85
C PRO A 227 -12.88 14.20 -6.90
N ALA A 228 -12.76 15.14 -5.97
CA ALA A 228 -13.48 16.41 -6.02
C ALA A 228 -12.82 17.38 -7.01
N THR A 229 -13.64 18.20 -7.64
CA THR A 229 -13.27 19.28 -8.55
C THR A 229 -13.24 20.63 -7.83
N ASP A 230 -12.63 21.63 -8.47
CA ASP A 230 -12.64 23.00 -7.96
C ASP A 230 -14.06 23.63 -8.08
N PRO A 231 -14.57 24.33 -7.05
CA PRO A 231 -15.89 24.97 -7.11
C PRO A 231 -16.05 26.02 -8.22
N GLY A 232 -14.99 26.74 -8.58
CA GLY A 232 -15.00 27.69 -9.69
C GLY A 232 -15.19 26.97 -11.02
N PHE A 233 -14.44 25.88 -11.25
CA PHE A 233 -14.66 24.99 -12.40
C PHE A 233 -16.08 24.42 -12.43
N ASP A 234 -16.60 23.96 -11.29
CA ASP A 234 -17.94 23.38 -11.19
C ASP A 234 -19.03 24.37 -11.61
N ASN A 235 -18.94 25.60 -11.13
CA ASN A 235 -19.97 26.62 -11.37
C ASN A 235 -19.89 27.24 -12.76
N GLU A 236 -18.68 27.55 -13.24
CA GLU A 236 -18.46 28.35 -14.44
C GLU A 236 -18.23 27.51 -15.70
N VAL A 237 -17.80 26.25 -15.57
CA VAL A 237 -17.46 25.38 -16.72
C VAL A 237 -18.33 24.13 -16.76
N LEU A 238 -18.29 23.31 -15.70
CA LEU A 238 -18.96 22.01 -15.69
C LEU A 238 -20.48 22.16 -15.65
N GLY A 239 -21.01 23.00 -14.76
CA GLY A 239 -22.46 23.24 -14.62
C GLY A 239 -23.12 23.68 -15.93
N PRO A 240 -22.60 24.70 -16.65
CA PRO A 240 -23.08 25.08 -17.97
C PRO A 240 -22.97 23.96 -19.02
N ALA A 241 -21.91 23.13 -18.97
CA ALA A 241 -21.76 22.01 -19.90
C ALA A 241 -22.81 20.91 -19.65
N ILE A 242 -23.07 20.57 -18.38
CA ILE A 242 -24.11 19.63 -17.98
C ILE A 242 -25.49 20.17 -18.35
N ARG A 243 -25.80 21.45 -18.08
CA ARG A 243 -27.07 22.07 -18.48
C ARG A 243 -27.29 22.00 -19.99
N ALA A 244 -26.25 22.27 -20.78
CA ALA A 244 -26.36 22.14 -22.23
C ALA A 244 -26.68 20.70 -22.69
N TYR A 245 -26.21 19.69 -21.95
CA TYR A 245 -26.58 18.29 -22.18
C TYR A 245 -28.02 17.98 -21.72
N GLU A 246 -28.46 18.52 -20.58
CA GLU A 246 -29.84 18.40 -20.10
C GLU A 246 -30.84 19.01 -21.09
N ASP A 247 -30.53 20.21 -21.61
CA ASP A 247 -31.37 20.92 -22.58
C ASP A 247 -31.45 20.15 -23.92
N ALA A 248 -30.33 19.56 -24.36
CA ALA A 248 -30.26 18.78 -25.58
C ALA A 248 -29.13 17.72 -25.53
N PRO A 249 -29.44 16.41 -25.35
CA PRO A 249 -28.45 15.34 -25.20
C PRO A 249 -27.84 14.93 -26.55
N THR A 250 -27.15 15.88 -27.19
CA THR A 250 -26.48 15.72 -28.48
C THR A 250 -25.03 15.27 -28.30
N ALA A 251 -24.44 14.67 -29.34
CA ALA A 251 -23.01 14.34 -29.36
C ALA A 251 -22.11 15.56 -29.06
N ARG A 252 -22.53 16.75 -29.51
CA ARG A 252 -21.82 18.01 -29.22
C ARG A 252 -21.86 18.38 -27.73
N ALA A 253 -23.00 18.16 -27.07
CA ALA A 253 -23.12 18.43 -25.64
C ALA A 253 -22.29 17.44 -24.81
N VAL A 254 -22.26 16.16 -25.20
CA VAL A 254 -21.37 15.16 -24.59
C VAL A 254 -19.90 15.55 -24.77
N GLU A 255 -19.47 15.95 -25.97
CA GLU A 255 -18.08 16.38 -26.22
C GLU A 255 -17.72 17.62 -25.41
N ARG A 256 -18.67 18.54 -25.17
CA ARG A 256 -18.43 19.71 -24.31
C ARG A 256 -18.12 19.30 -22.87
N VAL A 257 -18.87 18.33 -22.31
CA VAL A 257 -18.56 17.79 -20.97
C VAL A 257 -17.23 17.04 -21.00
N ALA A 258 -16.97 16.26 -22.04
CA ALA A 258 -15.72 15.53 -22.20
C ALA A 258 -14.50 16.46 -22.23
N GLN A 259 -14.55 17.56 -22.99
CA GLN A 259 -13.48 18.56 -23.01
C GLN A 259 -13.26 19.22 -21.64
N ALA A 260 -14.35 19.57 -20.94
CA ALA A 260 -14.26 20.13 -19.60
C ALA A 260 -13.54 19.15 -18.65
N LEU A 261 -13.96 17.89 -18.61
CA LEU A 261 -13.33 16.89 -17.74
C LEU A 261 -11.89 16.55 -18.16
N ARG A 262 -11.59 16.52 -19.46
CA ARG A 262 -10.22 16.32 -19.98
C ARG A 262 -9.28 17.39 -19.43
N SER A 263 -9.71 18.65 -19.41
CA SER A 263 -8.90 19.76 -18.87
C SER A 263 -8.52 19.57 -17.39
N GLN A 264 -9.36 18.89 -16.61
CA GLN A 264 -9.12 18.61 -15.20
C GLN A 264 -8.27 17.35 -14.98
N LEU A 265 -8.47 16.32 -15.80
CA LEU A 265 -7.87 14.99 -15.62
C LEU A 265 -6.45 14.89 -16.20
N GLU A 266 -6.18 15.53 -17.33
CA GLU A 266 -4.93 15.36 -18.08
C GLU A 266 -3.67 15.85 -17.32
N PRO A 267 -3.69 16.98 -16.59
CA PRO A 267 -2.57 17.37 -15.72
C PRO A 267 -2.28 16.30 -14.65
N THR A 268 -3.32 15.80 -13.98
CA THR A 268 -3.21 14.75 -12.95
C THR A 268 -2.72 13.42 -13.53
N TRP A 269 -3.12 13.10 -14.77
CA TRP A 269 -2.64 11.94 -15.51
C TRP A 269 -1.13 11.97 -15.69
N ARG A 270 -0.60 13.09 -16.20
CA ARG A 270 0.85 13.28 -16.36
C ARG A 270 1.59 13.20 -15.03
N LEU A 271 1.06 13.84 -13.98
CA LEU A 271 1.68 13.82 -12.64
C LEU A 271 1.69 12.42 -12.01
N THR A 272 0.64 11.63 -12.21
CA THR A 272 0.57 10.26 -11.68
C THR A 272 1.58 9.34 -12.38
N TRP A 273 1.74 9.47 -13.69
CA TRP A 273 2.82 8.78 -14.42
C TRP A 273 4.21 9.26 -14.01
N ARG A 274 4.39 10.57 -13.80
CA ARG A 274 5.65 11.11 -13.26
C ARG A 274 5.97 10.52 -11.89
N ALA A 275 4.98 10.35 -11.01
CA ALA A 275 5.16 9.67 -9.73
C ALA A 275 5.64 8.22 -9.91
N VAL A 276 5.05 7.47 -10.86
CA VAL A 276 5.50 6.12 -11.21
C VAL A 276 6.95 6.11 -11.69
N GLU A 277 7.37 7.05 -12.53
CA GLU A 277 8.76 7.19 -13.00
C GLU A 277 9.73 7.49 -11.86
N LEU A 278 9.38 8.42 -10.98
CA LEU A 278 10.19 8.78 -9.81
C LEU A 278 10.41 7.57 -8.90
N LEU A 279 9.37 6.77 -8.67
CA LEU A 279 9.49 5.52 -7.91
C LEU A 279 10.32 4.47 -8.65
N ARG A 280 10.21 4.38 -9.98
CA ARG A 280 11.01 3.47 -10.81
C ARG A 280 12.50 3.81 -10.79
N ALA A 281 12.84 5.08 -10.62
CA ALA A 281 14.23 5.52 -10.51
C ALA A 281 14.92 5.06 -9.21
N LEU A 282 14.15 4.63 -8.21
CA LEU A 282 14.70 4.09 -6.96
C LEU A 282 14.99 2.59 -7.07
N PRO A 283 16.12 2.10 -6.53
CA PRO A 283 16.36 0.67 -6.43
C PRO A 283 15.31 0.00 -5.53
N GLU A 284 14.91 -1.23 -5.87
CA GLU A 284 13.91 -1.97 -5.10
C GLU A 284 14.49 -2.58 -3.82
N GLY A 285 13.77 -2.40 -2.70
CA GLY A 285 14.14 -3.00 -1.42
C GLY A 285 14.06 -4.53 -1.45
N SER A 286 14.98 -5.19 -0.74
CA SER A 286 15.18 -6.65 -0.86
C SER A 286 13.94 -7.48 -0.48
N ARG A 287 13.07 -6.97 0.40
CA ARG A 287 11.85 -7.66 0.86
C ARG A 287 10.59 -7.18 0.14
N VAL A 288 10.69 -6.24 -0.80
CA VAL A 288 9.53 -5.87 -1.66
C VAL A 288 9.02 -7.09 -2.41
N ARG A 289 9.92 -7.93 -2.93
CA ARG A 289 9.56 -9.18 -3.60
C ARG A 289 8.75 -10.13 -2.70
N ASP A 290 9.16 -10.31 -1.45
CA ASP A 290 8.45 -11.17 -0.48
C ASP A 290 7.01 -10.66 -0.23
N ARG A 291 6.83 -9.33 -0.18
CA ARG A 291 5.50 -8.71 -0.06
C ARG A 291 4.68 -8.84 -1.34
N TRP A 292 5.30 -8.67 -2.50
CA TRP A 292 4.64 -8.86 -3.79
C TRP A 292 4.16 -10.30 -3.97
N ASP A 293 4.96 -11.28 -3.53
CA ASP A 293 4.58 -12.69 -3.51
C ASP A 293 3.35 -12.96 -2.64
N ALA A 294 3.20 -12.24 -1.51
CA ALA A 294 2.01 -12.30 -0.67
C ALA A 294 0.78 -11.67 -1.35
N ASP A 295 0.97 -10.56 -2.08
CA ASP A 295 -0.08 -9.93 -2.88
C ASP A 295 -0.55 -10.83 -4.04
N ARG A 296 0.37 -11.45 -4.78
CA ARG A 296 0.07 -12.45 -5.82
C ARG A 296 -0.71 -13.64 -5.27
N GLY A 297 -0.34 -14.11 -4.09
CA GLY A 297 -1.10 -15.14 -3.38
C GLY A 297 -2.49 -14.66 -2.97
N SER A 298 -2.62 -13.41 -2.52
CA SER A 298 -3.93 -12.82 -2.21
C SER A 298 -4.81 -12.65 -3.44
N PHE A 299 -4.22 -12.27 -4.58
CA PHE A 299 -4.91 -12.11 -5.85
C PHE A 299 -5.42 -13.46 -6.35
N THR A 300 -4.57 -14.49 -6.33
CA THR A 300 -4.94 -15.85 -6.74
C THR A 300 -6.13 -16.38 -5.93
N ARG A 301 -6.09 -16.27 -4.60
CA ARG A 301 -7.22 -16.69 -3.74
C ARG A 301 -8.52 -15.96 -4.07
N PHE A 302 -8.44 -14.70 -4.48
CA PHE A 302 -9.63 -13.95 -4.86
C PHE A 302 -10.16 -14.35 -6.25
N VAL A 303 -9.26 -14.65 -7.20
CA VAL A 303 -9.62 -15.25 -8.49
C VAL A 303 -10.35 -16.59 -8.27
N GLU A 304 -9.78 -17.48 -7.45
CA GLU A 304 -10.38 -18.78 -7.10
C GLU A 304 -11.78 -18.61 -6.51
N ARG A 305 -11.93 -17.72 -5.52
CA ARG A 305 -13.24 -17.40 -4.93
C ARG A 305 -14.27 -16.92 -5.96
N ILE A 306 -13.85 -16.13 -6.94
CA ILE A 306 -14.74 -15.65 -8.02
C ILE A 306 -15.13 -16.82 -8.92
N ALA A 307 -14.17 -17.65 -9.33
CA ALA A 307 -14.38 -18.79 -10.21
C ALA A 307 -15.27 -19.88 -9.57
N GLU A 308 -15.16 -20.09 -8.26
CA GLU A 308 -16.00 -21.00 -7.47
C GLU A 308 -17.44 -20.47 -7.27
N GLY A 309 -17.76 -19.27 -7.75
CA GLY A 309 -19.08 -18.68 -7.57
C GLY A 309 -19.34 -18.16 -6.16
N GLY A 310 -18.28 -17.89 -5.38
CA GLY A 310 -18.42 -17.35 -4.03
C GLY A 310 -19.20 -16.03 -4.01
N PRO A 311 -19.90 -15.69 -2.90
CA PRO A 311 -20.73 -14.50 -2.84
C PRO A 311 -19.88 -13.22 -2.93
N PRO A 312 -20.49 -12.07 -3.31
CA PRO A 312 -19.85 -10.76 -3.17
C PRO A 312 -19.37 -10.52 -1.73
N GLN A 313 -18.37 -9.66 -1.57
CA GLN A 313 -17.91 -9.27 -0.24
C GLN A 313 -19.06 -8.61 0.54
N ALA A 314 -19.27 -9.04 1.78
CA ALA A 314 -20.37 -8.56 2.61
C ALA A 314 -20.30 -7.03 2.81
N ARG A 315 -21.45 -6.39 3.02
CA ARG A 315 -21.51 -4.95 3.33
C ARG A 315 -20.85 -4.63 4.67
N ARG A 316 -21.00 -5.53 5.65
CA ARG A 316 -20.41 -5.43 6.98
C ARG A 316 -19.76 -6.77 7.30
N ASP A 317 -18.56 -6.71 7.87
CA ASP A 317 -17.92 -7.91 8.40
C ASP A 317 -18.68 -8.39 9.63
N GLY A 318 -18.85 -9.71 9.78
CA GLY A 318 -19.25 -10.30 11.06
C GLY A 318 -18.16 -10.08 12.12
N ALA A 319 -18.52 -10.14 13.40
CA ALA A 319 -17.61 -9.78 14.50
C ALA A 319 -16.26 -10.53 14.47
N VAL A 320 -16.28 -11.86 14.27
CA VAL A 320 -15.06 -12.68 14.18
C VAL A 320 -14.24 -12.30 12.93
N GLY A 321 -14.89 -12.08 11.79
CA GLY A 321 -14.23 -11.65 10.55
C GLY A 321 -13.55 -10.28 10.70
N ALA A 322 -14.22 -9.33 11.35
CA ALA A 322 -13.68 -8.01 11.64
C ALA A 322 -12.46 -8.10 12.57
N ALA A 323 -12.54 -8.90 13.64
CA ALA A 323 -11.42 -9.13 14.57
C ALA A 323 -10.24 -9.81 13.87
N ALA A 324 -10.49 -10.82 13.02
CA ALA A 324 -9.46 -11.49 12.24
C ALA A 324 -8.78 -10.54 11.24
N ARG A 325 -9.57 -9.67 10.59
CA ARG A 325 -9.06 -8.64 9.66
C ARG A 325 -8.19 -7.64 10.40
N LEU A 326 -8.62 -7.12 11.56
CA LEU A 326 -7.83 -6.19 12.38
C LEU A 326 -6.51 -6.82 12.83
N ALA A 327 -6.54 -8.03 13.40
CA ALA A 327 -5.33 -8.76 13.80
C ALA A 327 -4.42 -9.07 12.60
N GLY A 328 -4.97 -9.25 11.40
CA GLY A 328 -4.23 -9.35 10.16
C GLY A 328 -3.51 -8.06 9.77
N LEU A 329 -4.21 -6.92 9.88
CA LEU A 329 -3.66 -5.59 9.59
C LEU A 329 -2.55 -5.20 10.56
N GLU A 330 -2.69 -5.48 11.86
CA GLU A 330 -1.68 -5.21 12.88
C GLU A 330 -0.39 -6.01 12.62
N ARG A 331 -0.52 -7.32 12.35
CA ARG A 331 0.63 -8.16 11.99
C ARG A 331 1.31 -7.67 10.72
N ALA A 332 0.53 -7.30 9.71
CA ALA A 332 1.07 -6.76 8.47
C ALA A 332 1.78 -5.42 8.69
N ARG A 333 1.26 -4.56 9.57
CA ARG A 333 1.92 -3.30 9.93
C ARG A 333 3.26 -3.56 10.60
N ALA A 334 3.29 -4.40 11.62
CA ALA A 334 4.51 -4.77 12.33
C ALA A 334 5.54 -5.38 11.37
N GLY A 335 5.13 -6.34 10.54
CA GLY A 335 5.98 -6.94 9.52
C GLY A 335 6.51 -5.92 8.52
N TYR A 336 5.65 -5.02 8.01
CA TYR A 336 6.06 -4.00 7.05
C TYR A 336 7.11 -3.04 7.65
N ASP A 337 6.90 -2.56 8.88
CA ASP A 337 7.84 -1.64 9.54
C ASP A 337 9.22 -2.32 9.77
N VAL A 338 9.25 -3.58 10.20
CA VAL A 338 10.48 -4.37 10.35
C VAL A 338 11.19 -4.55 9.00
N GLN A 339 10.46 -4.99 7.98
CA GLN A 339 11.05 -5.25 6.66
C GLN A 339 11.63 -3.98 6.03
N ARG A 340 10.97 -2.83 6.18
CA ARG A 340 11.51 -1.54 5.72
C ARG A 340 12.80 -1.16 6.43
N ALA A 341 12.85 -1.32 7.75
CA ALA A 341 14.05 -1.05 8.53
C ALA A 341 15.20 -1.97 8.09
N TYR A 342 14.90 -3.23 7.78
CA TYR A 342 15.92 -4.18 7.35
C TYR A 342 16.40 -3.96 5.92
N ASP A 343 15.53 -3.43 5.05
CA ASP A 343 15.87 -3.13 3.65
C ASP A 343 16.65 -1.82 3.50
N ASP A 344 16.53 -0.88 4.44
CA ASP A 344 16.97 0.49 4.25
C ASP A 344 17.74 1.06 5.45
N PRO A 345 19.03 1.40 5.28
CA PRO A 345 19.83 1.98 6.36
C PRO A 345 19.32 3.34 6.85
N LEU A 346 18.61 4.13 6.05
CA LEU A 346 18.01 5.40 6.51
C LEU A 346 16.81 5.16 7.42
N VAL A 347 16.03 4.12 7.16
CA VAL A 347 14.93 3.71 8.05
C VAL A 347 15.51 3.12 9.34
N MET A 348 16.53 2.26 9.24
CA MET A 348 17.24 1.71 10.41
C MET A 348 17.89 2.80 11.28
N ALA A 349 18.37 3.90 10.67
CA ALA A 349 19.02 4.98 11.39
C ALA A 349 18.10 5.63 12.45
N GLU A 350 16.79 5.67 12.25
CA GLU A 350 15.88 6.20 13.27
C GLU A 350 15.86 5.29 14.51
N TYR A 351 15.77 3.97 14.32
CA TYR A 351 15.84 3.00 15.41
C TYR A 351 17.19 3.02 16.13
N ARG A 352 18.27 3.35 15.42
CA ARG A 352 19.60 3.56 16.02
C ARG A 352 19.65 4.82 16.89
N LEU A 353 18.95 5.87 16.51
CA LEU A 353 18.89 7.11 17.30
C LEU A 353 18.01 6.98 18.55
N THR A 354 16.90 6.25 18.46
CA THR A 354 16.05 5.96 19.62
C THR A 354 16.68 4.95 20.58
N GLY A 355 17.66 4.18 20.09
CA GLY A 355 18.40 3.15 20.83
C GLY A 355 17.70 1.79 20.87
N GLU A 356 16.75 1.58 19.97
CA GLU A 356 16.09 0.29 19.68
C GLU A 356 16.91 -0.57 18.70
N ALA A 357 17.91 0.03 18.05
CA ALA A 357 18.91 -0.63 17.23
C ALA A 357 20.31 -0.07 17.51
N PHE A 358 21.34 -0.78 17.08
CA PHE A 358 22.71 -0.29 17.08
C PHE A 358 23.52 -0.96 15.97
N ALA A 359 24.51 -0.23 15.46
CA ALA A 359 25.55 -0.75 14.59
C ALA A 359 26.92 -0.63 15.27
N GLY A 360 27.80 -1.59 15.05
CA GLY A 360 29.10 -1.61 15.72
C GLY A 360 30.10 -2.55 15.06
N VAL A 361 31.27 -2.66 15.67
CA VAL A 361 32.33 -3.59 15.27
C VAL A 361 32.47 -4.67 16.32
N VAL A 362 32.51 -5.92 15.89
CA VAL A 362 32.76 -7.06 16.77
C VAL A 362 34.20 -6.99 17.30
N THR A 363 34.39 -6.94 18.61
CA THR A 363 35.71 -6.89 19.26
C THR A 363 36.14 -8.25 19.80
N GLY A 364 35.19 -9.13 20.12
CA GLY A 364 35.45 -10.48 20.60
C GLY A 364 34.38 -11.46 20.15
N ALA A 365 34.75 -12.72 19.99
CA ALA A 365 33.83 -13.80 19.64
C ALA A 365 34.25 -15.11 20.32
N GLU A 366 33.30 -15.77 20.95
CA GLU A 366 33.43 -17.09 21.57
C GLU A 366 32.50 -18.08 20.83
N PRO A 367 32.92 -18.60 19.66
CA PRO A 367 32.07 -19.42 18.81
C PRO A 367 31.69 -20.78 19.41
N GLU A 368 32.47 -21.28 20.36
CA GLU A 368 32.29 -22.59 21.01
C GLU A 368 31.70 -22.48 22.43
N HIS A 369 31.04 -21.36 22.76
CA HIS A 369 30.38 -21.20 24.06
C HIS A 369 29.14 -22.10 24.16
N PHE A 370 29.00 -22.84 25.27
CA PHE A 370 27.86 -23.71 25.56
C PHE A 370 27.22 -23.36 26.90
N GLU A 371 25.89 -23.37 26.94
CA GLU A 371 25.10 -23.26 28.18
C GLU A 371 24.48 -24.62 28.55
N GLY A 372 24.39 -24.91 29.85
CA GLY A 372 23.78 -26.13 30.39
C GLY A 372 24.72 -27.34 30.43
N GLU A 373 24.26 -28.43 31.05
CA GLU A 373 25.04 -29.64 31.30
C GLU A 373 24.38 -30.90 30.70
N GLY A 374 25.19 -31.90 30.36
CA GLY A 374 24.70 -33.19 29.87
C GLY A 374 23.74 -33.09 28.67
N ARG A 375 22.49 -33.53 28.85
CA ARG A 375 21.44 -33.53 27.80
C ARG A 375 20.85 -32.14 27.53
N SER A 376 21.02 -31.15 28.40
CA SER A 376 20.52 -29.79 28.19
C SER A 376 21.56 -28.84 27.58
N ARG A 377 22.78 -29.35 27.30
CA ARG A 377 23.88 -28.59 26.70
C ARG A 377 23.48 -28.02 25.33
N LYS A 378 23.47 -26.70 25.20
CA LYS A 378 23.11 -25.96 23.97
C LYS A 378 24.25 -25.03 23.56
N LEU A 379 24.57 -25.02 22.27
CA LEU A 379 25.53 -24.07 21.69
C LEU A 379 24.93 -22.66 21.74
N ARG A 380 25.65 -21.72 22.37
CA ARG A 380 25.25 -20.33 22.62
C ARG A 380 26.45 -19.39 22.47
N PRO A 381 26.97 -19.20 21.25
CA PRO A 381 28.11 -18.35 20.99
C PRO A 381 27.90 -16.95 21.54
N LEU A 382 28.96 -16.39 22.12
CA LEU A 382 28.96 -15.00 22.58
C LEU A 382 29.75 -14.15 21.59
N ILE A 383 29.28 -12.94 21.34
CA ILE A 383 30.03 -11.91 20.65
C ILE A 383 30.00 -10.62 21.45
N THR A 384 31.08 -9.87 21.41
CA THR A 384 31.16 -8.53 21.99
C THR A 384 31.22 -7.52 20.87
N VAL A 385 30.30 -6.56 20.88
CA VAL A 385 30.18 -5.53 19.86
C VAL A 385 30.43 -4.17 20.49
N ARG A 386 31.39 -3.43 19.96
CA ARG A 386 31.64 -2.04 20.34
C ARG A 386 30.83 -1.11 19.43
N THR A 387 30.04 -0.22 20.02
CA THR A 387 29.19 0.73 19.29
C THR A 387 29.34 2.16 19.84
N GLN A 388 29.01 3.14 18.99
CA GLN A 388 28.88 4.54 19.38
C GLN A 388 27.40 4.98 19.44
N ASP A 389 26.48 4.11 19.03
CA ASP A 389 25.06 4.42 19.06
C ASP A 389 24.55 4.43 20.51
N PRO A 390 23.55 5.27 20.84
CA PRO A 390 22.86 5.14 22.10
C PRO A 390 22.12 3.79 22.12
N VAL A 391 22.23 3.02 23.21
CA VAL A 391 21.57 1.72 23.33
C VAL A 391 20.61 1.76 24.52
N ARG A 392 19.33 1.52 24.26
CA ARG A 392 18.25 1.47 25.27
C ARG A 392 17.64 0.07 25.40
N LEU A 393 18.37 -0.94 24.97
CA LEU A 393 18.00 -2.34 25.09
C LEU A 393 18.48 -2.87 26.45
N ALA A 394 17.62 -3.56 27.19
CA ALA A 394 18.01 -4.17 28.47
C ALA A 394 18.61 -5.56 28.27
N PRO A 395 19.43 -6.09 29.21
CA PRO A 395 19.76 -7.51 29.25
C PRO A 395 18.49 -8.37 29.19
N GLY A 396 18.54 -9.45 28.39
CA GLY A 396 17.41 -10.30 28.04
C GLY A 396 16.63 -9.86 26.78
N ALA A 397 16.91 -8.67 26.23
CA ALA A 397 16.27 -8.23 25.00
C ALA A 397 16.67 -9.11 23.80
N VAL A 398 15.68 -9.59 23.04
CA VAL A 398 15.88 -10.39 21.84
C VAL A 398 16.06 -9.46 20.64
N LEU A 399 17.08 -9.73 19.85
CA LEU A 399 17.50 -8.93 18.70
C LEU A 399 17.55 -9.74 17.42
N GLY A 400 17.14 -9.13 16.32
CA GLY A 400 17.41 -9.62 14.97
C GLY A 400 18.54 -8.84 14.29
N SER A 401 18.98 -9.31 13.13
CA SER A 401 20.01 -8.66 12.32
C SER A 401 19.53 -8.53 10.86
N PRO A 402 19.59 -7.32 10.27
CA PRO A 402 19.14 -7.09 8.90
C PRO A 402 19.97 -7.86 7.86
N ASP A 403 21.26 -8.03 8.14
CA ASP A 403 22.24 -8.67 7.25
C ASP A 403 22.17 -10.21 7.29
N ARG A 404 21.46 -10.78 8.27
CA ARG A 404 21.44 -12.23 8.52
C ARG A 404 20.02 -12.74 8.73
N ARG A 405 19.40 -13.24 7.66
CA ARG A 405 18.03 -13.79 7.70
C ARG A 405 17.91 -14.95 8.70
N GLY A 406 16.95 -14.86 9.62
CA GLY A 406 16.70 -15.89 10.64
C GLY A 406 17.71 -15.93 11.79
N HIS A 407 18.64 -14.99 11.83
CA HIS A 407 19.58 -14.82 12.95
C HIS A 407 18.90 -14.11 14.12
N GLY A 408 19.15 -14.61 15.32
CA GLY A 408 18.62 -14.02 16.55
C GLY A 408 19.65 -14.03 17.65
N ALA A 409 19.75 -12.92 18.37
CA ALA A 409 20.65 -12.72 19.49
C ALA A 409 19.89 -12.23 20.72
N GLU A 410 20.51 -12.31 21.89
CA GLU A 410 19.99 -11.83 23.17
C GLU A 410 21.05 -10.97 23.86
N VAL A 411 20.66 -9.82 24.40
CA VAL A 411 21.59 -8.96 25.16
C VAL A 411 21.92 -9.62 26.48
N VAL A 412 23.21 -9.86 26.76
CA VAL A 412 23.66 -10.45 28.04
C VAL A 412 24.29 -9.40 28.94
N GLY A 413 24.99 -8.43 28.37
CA GLY A 413 25.71 -7.41 29.12
C GLY A 413 25.93 -6.14 28.32
N LEU A 414 26.00 -5.02 29.05
CA LEU A 414 26.24 -3.68 28.54
C LEU A 414 27.29 -3.03 29.44
N ALA A 415 28.46 -2.69 28.90
CA ALA A 415 29.51 -2.05 29.67
C ALA A 415 30.37 -1.16 28.79
N GLY A 416 30.51 0.13 29.15
CA GLY A 416 31.51 1.02 28.54
C GLY A 416 31.45 1.19 27.01
N GLY A 417 30.26 1.08 26.40
CA GLY A 417 30.10 1.14 24.93
C GLY A 417 30.30 -0.21 24.23
N GLU A 418 30.49 -1.29 24.98
CA GLU A 418 30.48 -2.66 24.51
C GLU A 418 29.19 -3.39 24.91
N ILE A 419 28.72 -4.25 24.02
CA ILE A 419 27.50 -5.02 24.14
C ILE A 419 27.86 -6.48 23.94
N THR A 420 27.64 -7.30 24.96
CA THR A 420 27.78 -8.74 24.85
C THR A 420 26.46 -9.34 24.41
N LEU A 421 26.47 -10.02 23.27
CA LEU A 421 25.33 -10.68 22.69
C LEU A 421 25.51 -12.19 22.71
N LYS A 422 24.44 -12.90 23.07
CA LYS A 422 24.34 -14.35 22.96
C LYS A 422 23.53 -14.72 21.74
N ILE A 423 24.11 -15.51 20.84
CA ILE A 423 23.41 -15.97 19.64
C ILE A 423 22.48 -17.12 20.03
N VAL A 424 21.18 -16.96 19.75
CA VAL A 424 20.11 -17.89 20.13
C VAL A 424 19.43 -18.56 18.93
N LYS A 425 19.48 -17.95 17.73
CA LYS A 425 18.92 -18.47 16.48
C LYS A 425 19.90 -18.29 15.31
N GLY A 426 19.74 -19.08 14.25
CA GLY A 426 20.51 -18.93 13.00
C GLY A 426 21.85 -19.66 12.93
N MET A 427 22.13 -20.61 13.83
CA MET A 427 23.42 -21.32 13.91
C MET A 427 23.47 -22.68 13.19
N GLY A 428 22.36 -23.12 12.58
CA GLY A 428 22.21 -24.48 12.07
C GLY A 428 21.79 -25.49 13.14
N ARG A 429 21.79 -26.78 12.79
CA ARG A 429 21.35 -27.89 13.66
C ARG A 429 22.51 -28.66 14.34
N GLY A 430 23.75 -28.25 14.08
CA GLY A 430 24.96 -28.93 14.56
C GLY A 430 25.43 -28.46 15.96
N LYS A 431 26.44 -29.16 16.50
CA LYS A 431 27.17 -28.75 17.72
C LYS A 431 28.25 -27.70 17.45
N THR A 432 28.53 -27.42 16.18
CA THR A 432 29.42 -26.38 15.68
C THR A 432 28.57 -25.41 14.87
N PRO A 433 28.74 -24.09 15.03
CA PRO A 433 27.95 -23.13 14.29
C PRO A 433 28.22 -23.27 12.78
N ALA A 434 27.19 -23.08 11.96
CA ALA A 434 27.35 -23.03 10.52
C ALA A 434 28.35 -21.91 10.12
N PRO A 435 29.15 -22.09 9.05
CA PRO A 435 30.05 -21.05 8.57
C PRO A 435 29.33 -19.72 8.36
N GLY A 436 29.88 -18.62 8.89
CA GLY A 436 29.29 -17.27 8.82
C GLY A 436 28.16 -16.96 9.81
N ALA A 437 27.71 -17.95 10.61
CA ALA A 437 26.62 -17.75 11.57
C ALA A 437 27.02 -16.91 12.80
N VAL A 438 28.29 -17.00 13.22
CA VAL A 438 28.85 -16.20 14.31
C VAL A 438 29.72 -15.09 13.70
N PRO A 439 29.40 -13.81 13.93
CA PRO A 439 30.22 -12.68 13.50
C PRO A 439 31.65 -12.78 14.02
N GLN A 440 32.62 -12.39 13.18
CA GLN A 440 34.05 -12.46 13.51
C GLN A 440 34.58 -11.13 14.05
N PRO A 441 35.62 -11.12 14.90
CA PRO A 441 36.29 -9.89 15.31
C PRO A 441 36.72 -9.04 14.10
N GLY A 442 36.44 -7.74 14.15
CA GLY A 442 36.65 -6.79 13.06
C GLY A 442 35.45 -6.63 12.12
N GLU A 443 34.46 -7.52 12.16
CA GLU A 443 33.26 -7.42 11.34
C GLU A 443 32.33 -6.30 11.83
N ARG A 444 31.71 -5.57 10.88
CA ARG A 444 30.64 -4.62 11.17
C ARG A 444 29.29 -5.32 11.19
N VAL A 445 28.53 -5.10 12.25
CA VAL A 445 27.21 -5.72 12.46
C VAL A 445 26.17 -4.67 12.83
N CYS A 446 24.92 -4.95 12.48
CA CYS A 446 23.75 -4.22 12.96
C CYS A 446 22.80 -5.19 13.67
N TYR A 447 22.29 -4.77 14.84
CA TYR A 447 21.29 -5.50 15.62
C TYR A 447 20.16 -4.57 16.04
N THR A 448 18.96 -5.12 16.17
CA THR A 448 17.76 -4.35 16.52
C THR A 448 16.73 -5.20 17.25
N SER A 449 15.94 -4.59 18.14
CA SER A 449 14.77 -5.21 18.77
C SER A 449 13.65 -5.54 17.78
N LEU A 450 13.69 -4.98 16.59
CA LEU A 450 12.79 -5.31 15.50
C LEU A 450 13.06 -6.76 15.07
N THR A 451 12.15 -7.67 15.40
CA THR A 451 12.25 -9.07 14.99
C THR A 451 11.17 -9.41 13.97
N ASP A 452 11.57 -10.06 12.88
CA ASP A 452 10.67 -10.62 11.86
C ASP A 452 10.17 -12.01 12.28
N ASP A 453 10.02 -12.24 13.58
CA ASP A 453 9.56 -13.53 14.11
C ASP A 453 8.07 -13.71 13.78
N PHE A 454 7.71 -14.91 13.35
CA PHE A 454 6.32 -15.25 13.01
C PHE A 454 5.40 -15.01 14.21
N GLN A 455 4.45 -14.09 14.07
CA GLN A 455 3.39 -13.89 15.04
C GLN A 455 2.20 -14.81 14.69
N THR A 456 1.90 -15.73 15.59
CA THR A 456 0.70 -16.56 15.51
C THR A 456 -0.54 -15.69 15.48
N SER A 457 -1.50 -16.02 14.62
CA SER A 457 -2.82 -15.39 14.65
C SER A 457 -3.43 -15.53 16.05
N ALA A 458 -4.18 -14.53 16.48
CA ALA A 458 -4.97 -14.62 17.70
C ALA A 458 -5.90 -15.85 17.61
N ALA A 459 -6.03 -16.59 18.71
CA ALA A 459 -7.00 -17.67 18.82
C ALA A 459 -8.40 -17.05 18.95
N LEU A 460 -9.05 -16.86 17.80
CA LEU A 460 -10.43 -16.38 17.72
C LEU A 460 -11.39 -17.57 17.81
N PRO A 461 -12.58 -17.40 18.41
CA PRO A 461 -13.60 -18.45 18.42
C PRO A 461 -14.08 -18.73 16.99
N ASP A 462 -14.62 -19.93 16.78
CA ASP A 462 -15.35 -20.24 15.55
C ASP A 462 -16.56 -19.29 15.41
N PRO A 463 -17.01 -18.96 14.19
CA PRO A 463 -18.15 -18.05 13.98
C PRO A 463 -19.40 -18.44 14.79
N GLU A 464 -19.70 -19.73 14.90
CA GLU A 464 -20.83 -20.27 15.65
C GLU A 464 -20.72 -20.05 17.17
N GLN A 465 -19.53 -19.69 17.66
CA GLN A 465 -19.24 -19.40 19.06
C GLN A 465 -19.11 -17.90 19.32
N THR A 466 -19.50 -17.05 18.36
CA THR A 466 -19.48 -15.58 18.53
C THR A 466 -20.29 -15.18 19.77
N PRO A 467 -19.71 -14.46 20.74
CA PRO A 467 -20.42 -14.08 21.96
C PRO A 467 -21.65 -13.20 21.68
N TRP A 468 -22.71 -13.34 22.49
CA TRP A 468 -23.93 -12.53 22.38
C TRP A 468 -23.66 -11.02 22.48
N THR A 469 -22.62 -10.62 23.22
CA THR A 469 -22.16 -9.23 23.34
C THR A 469 -21.66 -8.63 22.03
N HIS A 470 -21.40 -9.47 21.03
CA HIS A 470 -20.91 -9.09 19.69
C HIS A 470 -21.91 -9.52 18.59
N GLY A 471 -23.18 -9.72 18.95
CA GLY A 471 -24.26 -10.08 18.02
C GLY A 471 -24.63 -11.56 18.00
N GLY A 472 -23.90 -12.41 18.72
CA GLY A 472 -24.15 -13.87 18.71
C GLY A 472 -23.65 -14.54 17.42
N PRO A 473 -23.92 -15.84 17.25
CA PRO A 473 -23.58 -16.58 16.04
C PRO A 473 -24.17 -15.88 14.80
N PRO A 474 -23.36 -15.55 13.77
CA PRO A 474 -23.87 -14.88 12.60
C PRO A 474 -24.74 -15.84 11.78
N GLU A 475 -25.82 -15.31 11.19
CA GLU A 475 -26.53 -16.01 10.12
C GLU A 475 -25.64 -16.08 8.87
N GLU A 476 -25.82 -17.12 8.05
CA GLU A 476 -25.11 -17.25 6.78
C GLU A 476 -25.45 -16.05 5.88
N TYR A 477 -24.42 -15.37 5.37
CA TYR A 477 -24.63 -14.16 4.58
C TYR A 477 -25.22 -14.48 3.21
N ALA A 478 -26.48 -14.10 3.01
CA ALA A 478 -27.17 -14.11 1.73
C ALA A 478 -27.39 -12.66 1.23
N PRO A 479 -26.83 -12.26 0.08
CA PRO A 479 -27.04 -10.92 -0.46
C PRO A 479 -28.53 -10.59 -0.69
N SER A 480 -28.99 -9.44 -0.22
CA SER A 480 -30.37 -8.98 -0.40
C SER A 480 -30.45 -7.71 -1.28
N ASP A 481 -31.67 -7.31 -1.66
CA ASP A 481 -31.88 -6.04 -2.39
C ASP A 481 -31.55 -4.82 -1.52
N ASP A 482 -31.60 -4.94 -0.20
CA ASP A 482 -31.20 -3.89 0.75
C ASP A 482 -29.68 -3.68 0.76
N ASP A 483 -28.88 -4.71 0.44
CA ASP A 483 -27.43 -4.57 0.27
C ASP A 483 -27.08 -3.70 -0.95
N ALA A 484 -27.97 -3.62 -1.94
CA ALA A 484 -27.82 -2.77 -3.12
C ALA A 484 -28.27 -1.32 -2.86
N GLN A 485 -28.83 -1.02 -1.68
CA GLN A 485 -29.15 0.33 -1.22
C GLN A 485 -27.96 0.90 -0.43
N GLU A 486 -27.20 1.82 -1.02
CA GLU A 486 -26.30 2.67 -0.22
C GLU A 486 -27.11 3.81 0.39
N GLU A 487 -26.85 4.15 1.65
CA GLU A 487 -27.33 5.41 2.21
C GLU A 487 -26.58 6.54 1.49
N TRP A 488 -27.34 7.39 0.80
CA TRP A 488 -26.82 8.53 0.04
C TRP A 488 -26.73 9.79 0.91
N GLU A 489 -26.51 9.64 2.22
CA GLU A 489 -26.41 10.76 3.18
C GLU A 489 -24.97 11.23 3.40
#